data_AF-A0A023D8Y0-F1
#
_entry.id   AF-A0A023D8Y0-F1
#
_cell.length_a   1.000
_cell.length_b   1.000
_cell.length_c   1.000
_cell.angle_alpha   90.00
_cell.angle_beta   90.00
_cell.angle_gamma   90.00
#
_symmetry.space_group_name_H-M   'P 1'
#
loop_
_entity.id
_entity.type
_entity.pdbx_description
1 polymer ?
#
loop_
_entity_poly.entity_id
_entity_poly.type
_entity_poly.pdbx_seq_one_letter_code
_entity_poly.pdbx_strand_id
1 'polypeptide(L)'
;MELVLVTLGSLPPGRHKALLDMLETHGLACGGKGAPTELLSLSPSADARPIPMRIPDPDRALLRSQLGVMPDLRVALALGVTAHLALLEACGMPLHRVPFRPGRMITLPDGLILADNPHPLQPRALAALRPLLLRIATVLGRAVPDHPLPGDVPLPAVTA
;
A
#
# COMPACT_ATOMS: atom_id res chain seq x y z
N MET A 1 11.67 -7.44 -6.83
CA MET A 1 10.77 -6.80 -5.85
C MET A 1 9.45 -6.55 -6.57
N GLU A 2 8.33 -7.11 -6.11
CA GLU A 2 7.06 -7.10 -6.85
C GLU A 2 6.03 -6.13 -6.26
N LEU A 3 6.12 -5.88 -4.94
CA LEU A 3 5.22 -5.00 -4.19
C LEU A 3 6.04 -3.97 -3.41
N VAL A 4 5.60 -2.71 -3.41
CA VAL A 4 6.14 -1.67 -2.52
C VAL A 4 5.00 -1.02 -1.74
N LEU A 5 5.19 -0.81 -0.45
CA LEU A 5 4.29 -0.03 0.39
C LEU A 5 4.93 1.31 0.68
N VAL A 6 4.22 2.39 0.38
CA VAL A 6 4.71 3.75 0.62
C VAL A 6 3.83 4.39 1.68
N THR A 7 4.45 4.88 2.76
CA THR A 7 3.78 5.61 3.84
C THR A 7 4.53 6.89 4.15
N LEU A 8 3.83 7.91 4.63
CA LEU A 8 4.43 9.15 5.09
C LEU A 8 4.37 9.21 6.62
N GLY A 9 5.51 9.45 7.26
CA GLY A 9 5.64 9.51 8.71
C GLY A 9 5.94 8.17 9.34
N SER A 10 6.36 8.20 10.60
CA SER A 10 6.59 6.99 11.36
C SER A 10 5.25 6.36 11.75
N LEU A 11 5.06 5.09 11.39
CA LEU A 11 4.00 4.32 12.02
C LEU A 11 4.39 4.06 13.48
N PRO A 12 3.45 4.19 14.43
CA PRO A 12 3.70 3.72 15.78
C PRO A 12 4.03 2.21 15.75
N PRO A 13 4.92 1.72 16.62
CA PRO A 13 5.47 0.36 16.54
C PRO A 13 4.38 -0.72 16.55
N GLY A 14 3.30 -0.52 17.31
CA GLY A 14 2.15 -1.43 17.32
C GLY A 14 1.42 -1.53 15.98
N ARG A 15 1.32 -0.42 15.22
CA ARG A 15 0.69 -0.44 13.89
C ARG A 15 1.63 -0.92 12.79
N HIS A 16 2.92 -0.62 12.92
CA HIS A 16 3.94 -1.20 12.05
C HIS A 16 3.90 -2.73 12.14
N LYS A 17 3.92 -3.28 13.36
CA LYS A 17 3.80 -4.72 13.58
C LYS A 17 2.48 -5.28 13.02
N ALA A 18 1.34 -4.66 13.33
CA ALA A 18 0.04 -5.14 12.83
C ALA A 18 -0.05 -5.14 11.29
N LEU A 19 0.59 -4.18 10.63
CA LEU A 19 0.66 -4.12 9.18
C LEU A 19 1.54 -5.23 8.60
N LEU A 20 2.70 -5.49 9.21
CA LEU A 20 3.57 -6.61 8.84
C LEU A 20 2.87 -7.96 9.06
N ASP A 21 2.30 -8.18 10.24
CA ASP A 21 1.55 -9.41 10.57
C ASP A 21 0.43 -9.66 9.54
N MET A 22 -0.25 -8.60 9.10
CA MET A 22 -1.31 -8.70 8.09
C MET A 22 -0.74 -9.00 6.69
N LEU A 23 0.40 -8.43 6.31
CA LEU A 23 1.07 -8.79 5.04
C LEU A 23 1.55 -10.25 5.07
N GLU A 24 2.09 -10.70 6.20
CA GLU A 24 2.52 -12.10 6.39
C GLU A 24 1.34 -13.05 6.29
N THR A 25 0.22 -12.70 6.95
CA THR A 25 -1.03 -13.46 6.89
C THR A 25 -1.54 -13.66 5.46
N HIS A 26 -1.27 -12.71 4.55
CA HIS A 26 -1.70 -12.80 3.15
C HIS A 26 -0.60 -13.31 2.21
N GLY A 27 0.52 -13.83 2.75
CA GLY A 27 1.64 -14.35 1.96
C GLY A 27 2.40 -13.28 1.15
N LEU A 28 2.23 -12.01 1.53
CA LEU A 28 2.84 -10.86 0.87
C LEU A 28 4.13 -10.42 1.55
N ALA A 29 4.27 -10.59 2.86
CA ALA A 29 5.56 -10.36 3.53
C ALA A 29 6.43 -11.62 3.49
N CYS A 30 7.73 -11.43 3.31
CA CYS A 30 8.71 -12.49 3.56
C CYS A 30 9.82 -11.88 4.41
N GLY A 31 9.95 -12.30 5.67
CA GLY A 31 10.91 -11.78 6.64
C GLY A 31 12.38 -12.13 6.35
N GLY A 32 12.91 -11.72 5.19
CA GLY A 32 14.30 -11.94 4.81
C GLY A 32 14.81 -10.91 3.80
N LYS A 33 16.14 -10.79 3.72
CA LYS A 33 16.88 -9.98 2.74
C LYS A 33 16.56 -10.52 1.32
N GLY A 34 15.51 -9.99 0.68
CA GLY A 34 14.94 -10.53 -0.56
C GLY A 34 13.41 -10.71 -0.55
N ALA A 35 12.71 -10.21 0.47
CA ALA A 35 11.24 -10.16 0.48
C ALA A 35 10.69 -9.58 -0.83
N PRO A 36 9.59 -10.08 -1.39
CA PRO A 36 8.99 -9.48 -2.59
C PRO A 36 8.33 -8.12 -2.31
N THR A 37 8.28 -7.72 -1.03
CA THR A 37 7.56 -6.56 -0.52
C THR A 37 8.49 -5.65 0.27
N GLU A 38 8.59 -4.38 -0.12
CA GLU A 38 9.40 -3.38 0.58
C GLU A 38 8.51 -2.29 1.19
N LEU A 39 8.74 -1.94 2.47
CA LEU A 39 8.05 -0.84 3.14
C LEU A 39 8.92 0.42 3.13
N LEU A 40 8.54 1.39 2.33
CA LEU A 40 9.17 2.69 2.24
C LEU A 40 8.44 3.70 3.13
N SER A 41 9.10 4.12 4.21
CA SER A 41 8.62 5.21 5.06
C SER A 41 9.29 6.51 4.65
N LEU A 42 8.54 7.39 4.00
CA LEU A 42 8.96 8.74 3.68
C LEU A 42 8.83 9.60 4.93
N SER A 43 9.85 10.40 5.23
CA SER A 43 9.82 11.26 6.42
C SER A 43 9.19 12.59 6.02
N PRO A 44 8.10 13.04 6.68
CA PRO A 44 7.63 14.40 6.42
C PRO A 44 8.74 15.34 6.87
N SER A 45 9.35 16.05 5.92
CA SER A 45 10.29 17.13 6.25
C SER A 45 9.62 18.04 7.30
N ALA A 46 10.35 18.38 8.37
CA ALA A 46 9.82 19.06 9.56
C ALA A 46 9.14 20.42 9.27
N ASP A 47 9.31 20.95 8.07
CA ASP A 47 8.70 22.18 7.55
C ASP A 47 7.35 21.99 6.83
N ALA A 48 6.85 20.76 6.71
CA ALA A 48 5.62 20.48 5.96
C ALA A 48 4.38 20.96 6.72
N ARG A 49 3.83 22.11 6.28
CA ARG A 49 2.46 22.58 6.56
C ARG A 49 1.42 21.45 6.43
N PRO A 50 0.21 21.57 7.01
CA PRO A 50 -0.69 20.43 7.31
C PRO A 50 -1.09 19.53 6.14
N ILE A 51 -0.88 19.94 4.88
CA ILE A 51 -0.99 19.09 3.71
C ILE A 51 0.05 19.62 2.70
N PRO A 52 1.23 19.00 2.54
CA PRO A 52 2.13 19.40 1.49
C PRO A 52 1.47 19.01 0.15
N MET A 53 0.99 20.02 -0.58
CA MET A 53 0.48 19.85 -1.95
C MET A 53 1.57 19.34 -2.91
N ARG A 54 2.83 19.35 -2.46
CA ARG A 54 4.02 18.89 -3.18
C ARG A 54 4.94 18.15 -2.22
N ILE A 55 5.41 16.98 -2.62
CA ILE A 55 6.35 16.18 -1.83
C ILE A 55 7.71 16.89 -1.85
N PRO A 56 8.42 17.01 -0.71
CA PRO A 56 9.77 17.55 -0.70
C PRO A 56 10.70 16.75 -1.64
N ASP A 57 11.57 17.48 -2.35
CA ASP A 57 12.53 16.94 -3.31
C ASP A 57 13.35 15.72 -2.83
N PRO A 58 13.89 15.66 -1.59
CA PRO A 58 14.65 14.50 -1.13
C PRO A 58 13.82 13.21 -1.05
N ASP A 59 12.59 13.28 -0.51
CA ASP A 59 11.70 12.11 -0.42
C ASP A 59 11.27 11.63 -1.81
N ARG A 60 11.07 12.57 -2.75
CA ARG A 60 10.76 12.24 -4.14
C ARG A 60 11.95 11.60 -4.85
N ALA A 61 13.16 12.11 -4.66
CA ALA A 61 14.38 11.55 -5.24
C ALA A 61 14.66 10.14 -4.71
N LEU A 62 14.46 9.94 -3.40
CA LEU A 62 14.55 8.62 -2.78
C LEU A 62 13.51 7.67 -3.39
N LEU A 63 12.24 8.06 -3.43
CA LEU A 63 11.17 7.21 -3.99
C LEU A 63 11.44 6.86 -5.46
N ARG A 64 11.86 7.83 -6.28
CA ARG A 64 12.26 7.56 -7.68
C ARG A 64 13.43 6.59 -7.79
N SER A 65 14.46 6.76 -6.95
CA SER A 65 15.61 5.87 -6.91
C SER A 65 15.18 4.44 -6.56
N GLN A 66 14.32 4.30 -5.55
CA GLN A 66 13.79 3.01 -5.09
C GLN A 66 12.95 2.32 -6.18
N LEU A 67 12.03 3.05 -6.81
CA LEU A 67 11.27 2.53 -7.95
C LEU A 67 12.19 2.14 -9.12
N GLY A 68 13.25 2.91 -9.36
CA GLY A 68 14.24 2.63 -10.41
C GLY A 68 15.08 1.38 -10.19
N VAL A 69 15.30 0.96 -8.93
CA VAL A 69 16.01 -0.29 -8.59
C VAL A 69 15.07 -1.49 -8.48
N MET A 70 13.77 -1.31 -8.71
CA MET A 70 12.75 -2.35 -8.67
C MET A 70 12.12 -2.58 -10.06
N PRO A 71 12.87 -3.12 -11.04
CA PRO A 71 12.37 -3.31 -12.40
C PRO A 71 11.21 -4.31 -12.50
N ASP A 72 11.09 -5.23 -11.53
CA ASP A 72 10.00 -6.21 -11.46
C ASP A 72 8.78 -5.72 -10.65
N LEU A 73 8.73 -4.41 -10.32
CA LEU A 73 7.65 -3.87 -9.51
C LEU A 73 6.32 -3.94 -10.27
N ARG A 74 5.37 -4.68 -9.72
CA ARG A 74 4.03 -4.84 -10.29
C ARG A 74 2.98 -4.05 -9.56
N VAL A 75 3.16 -3.84 -8.25
CA VAL A 75 2.16 -3.19 -7.40
C VAL A 75 2.82 -2.18 -6.46
N ALA A 76 2.25 -0.98 -6.39
CA ALA A 76 2.59 0.04 -5.40
C ALA A 76 1.37 0.36 -4.54
N LEU A 77 1.50 0.16 -3.23
CA LEU A 77 0.44 0.43 -2.27
C LEU A 77 0.72 1.76 -1.55
N ALA A 78 -0.14 2.74 -1.81
CA ALA A 78 -0.09 4.07 -1.21
C ALA A 78 -0.90 4.10 0.10
N LEU A 79 -0.22 4.39 1.21
CA LEU A 79 -0.82 4.52 2.53
C LEU A 79 -1.13 5.99 2.84
N GLY A 80 -2.30 6.43 2.38
CA GLY A 80 -2.82 7.78 2.56
C GLY A 80 -2.60 8.68 1.34
N VAL A 81 -3.27 9.84 1.37
CA VAL A 81 -3.28 10.79 0.25
C VAL A 81 -1.87 11.26 -0.09
N THR A 82 -1.05 11.58 0.90
CA THR A 82 0.31 12.07 0.62
C THR A 82 1.20 11.01 -0.02
N ALA A 83 1.15 9.76 0.45
CA ALA A 83 1.89 8.66 -0.18
C ALA A 83 1.45 8.41 -1.63
N HIS A 84 0.16 8.58 -1.90
CA HIS A 84 -0.39 8.50 -3.25
C HIS A 84 0.16 9.59 -4.17
N LEU A 85 0.14 10.85 -3.70
CA LEU A 85 0.74 11.96 -4.45
C LEU A 85 2.24 11.75 -4.68
N ALA A 86 2.96 11.20 -3.69
CA ALA A 86 4.37 10.80 -3.81
C ALA A 86 4.61 9.85 -4.97
N LEU A 87 3.82 8.78 -5.02
CA LEU A 87 3.91 7.75 -6.05
C LEU A 87 3.60 8.33 -7.44
N LEU A 88 2.56 9.14 -7.55
CA LEU A 88 2.24 9.81 -8.81
C LEU A 88 3.37 10.74 -9.25
N GLU A 89 3.90 11.59 -8.38
CA GLU A 89 5.03 12.45 -8.73
C GLU A 89 6.28 11.65 -9.11
N ALA A 90 6.58 10.58 -8.37
CA ALA A 90 7.73 9.73 -8.65
C ALA A 90 7.62 9.05 -10.03
N CYS A 91 6.42 8.55 -10.37
CA CYS A 91 6.10 7.98 -11.68
C CYS A 91 5.94 9.03 -12.79
N GLY A 92 6.01 10.33 -12.47
CA GLY A 92 5.80 11.42 -13.43
C GLY A 92 4.35 11.62 -13.88
N MET A 93 3.39 11.07 -13.12
CA MET A 93 1.97 11.14 -13.42
C MET A 93 1.34 12.45 -12.89
N PRO A 94 0.43 13.09 -13.65
CA PRO A 94 -0.24 14.30 -13.17
C PRO A 94 -1.20 14.00 -12.03
N LEU A 95 -1.09 14.72 -10.91
CA LEU A 95 -1.89 14.53 -9.70
C LEU A 95 -3.41 14.58 -9.94
N HIS A 96 -3.85 15.38 -10.91
CA HIS A 96 -5.27 15.54 -11.26
C HIS A 96 -5.84 14.38 -12.09
N ARG A 97 -5.00 13.55 -12.73
CA ARG A 97 -5.47 12.41 -13.53
C ARG A 97 -5.88 11.23 -12.67
N VAL A 98 -5.33 11.14 -11.46
CA VAL A 98 -5.51 9.99 -10.59
C VAL A 98 -5.92 10.46 -9.19
N PRO A 99 -7.24 10.56 -8.91
CA PRO A 99 -7.71 10.89 -7.58
C PRO A 99 -7.49 9.72 -6.62
N PHE A 100 -7.00 10.01 -5.42
CA PHE A 100 -6.89 9.04 -4.33
C PHE A 100 -8.26 8.46 -3.99
N ARG A 101 -8.38 7.12 -4.03
CA ARG A 101 -9.61 6.42 -3.64
C ARG A 101 -9.32 5.15 -2.85
N PRO A 102 -9.53 5.16 -1.52
CA PRO A 102 -9.33 3.98 -0.68
C PRO A 102 -9.99 2.71 -1.25
N GLY A 103 -9.27 1.59 -1.26
CA GLY A 103 -9.75 0.30 -1.78
C GLY A 103 -9.71 0.19 -3.31
N ARG A 104 -9.32 1.25 -4.02
CA ARG A 104 -9.18 1.22 -5.48
C ARG A 104 -7.77 0.75 -5.84
N MET A 105 -7.71 -0.06 -6.91
CA MET A 105 -6.48 -0.37 -7.62
C MET A 105 -6.64 0.16 -9.04
N ILE A 106 -5.61 0.82 -9.54
CA ILE A 106 -5.57 1.32 -10.91
C ILE A 106 -4.27 0.84 -11.54
N THR A 107 -4.31 0.59 -12.84
CA THR A 107 -3.08 0.34 -13.60
C THR A 107 -2.60 1.67 -14.17
N LEU A 108 -1.36 2.01 -13.87
CA LEU A 108 -0.63 3.14 -14.43
C LEU A 108 -0.16 2.78 -15.86
N PRO A 109 0.14 3.77 -16.72
CA PRO A 109 0.47 3.54 -18.13
C PRO A 109 1.78 2.76 -18.36
N ASP A 110 2.63 2.71 -17.35
CA ASP A 110 3.85 1.89 -17.28
C ASP A 110 3.57 0.41 -16.94
N GLY A 111 2.32 0.05 -16.62
CA GLY A 111 1.91 -1.30 -16.20
C GLY A 111 1.93 -1.51 -14.68
N LEU A 112 2.38 -0.51 -13.90
CA LEU A 112 2.41 -0.57 -12.45
C LEU A 112 1.00 -0.44 -11.87
N ILE A 113 0.62 -1.28 -10.90
CA ILE A 113 -0.69 -1.19 -10.26
C ILE A 113 -0.58 -0.35 -8.99
N LEU A 114 -1.18 0.84 -9.01
CA LEU A 114 -1.28 1.70 -7.85
C LEU A 114 -2.53 1.34 -7.05
N ALA A 115 -2.36 1.00 -5.78
CA ALA A 115 -3.43 0.67 -4.86
C ALA A 115 -3.49 1.67 -3.71
N ASP A 116 -4.68 2.20 -3.44
CA ASP A 116 -4.88 3.26 -2.46
C ASP A 116 -5.47 2.71 -1.17
N ASN A 117 -4.83 2.98 -0.04
CA ASN A 117 -5.39 2.67 1.27
C ASN A 117 -5.35 3.91 2.17
N PRO A 118 -6.30 4.09 3.11
CA PRO A 118 -6.22 5.17 4.07
C PRO A 118 -4.95 5.07 4.91
N HIS A 119 -4.53 6.20 5.48
CA HIS A 119 -3.34 6.23 6.31
C HIS A 119 -3.50 5.27 7.50
N PRO A 120 -2.51 4.42 7.81
CA PRO A 120 -2.59 3.35 8.80
C PRO A 120 -2.87 3.83 10.22
N LEU A 121 -2.86 5.14 10.51
CA LEU A 121 -3.32 5.73 11.78
C LEU A 121 -4.85 5.81 11.91
N GLN A 122 -5.57 5.76 10.79
CA GLN A 122 -7.04 5.77 10.82
C GLN A 122 -7.56 4.39 11.21
N PRO A 123 -8.60 4.29 12.05
CA PRO A 123 -9.13 3.00 12.52
C PRO A 123 -9.68 2.13 11.38
N ARG A 124 -10.18 2.75 10.30
CA ARG A 124 -10.67 2.05 9.11
C ARG A 124 -9.58 1.58 8.16
N ALA A 125 -8.33 2.00 8.36
CA ALA A 125 -7.25 1.73 7.41
C ALA A 125 -6.86 0.25 7.35
N LEU A 126 -6.80 -0.44 8.49
CA LEU A 126 -6.50 -1.88 8.53
C LEU A 126 -7.65 -2.72 7.95
N ALA A 127 -8.89 -2.33 8.25
CA ALA A 127 -10.08 -2.99 7.72
C ALA A 127 -10.19 -2.86 6.19
N ALA A 128 -9.88 -1.68 5.65
CA ALA A 128 -9.86 -1.43 4.21
C ALA A 128 -8.66 -2.08 3.50
N LEU A 129 -7.56 -2.30 4.22
CA LEU A 129 -6.35 -2.89 3.67
C LEU A 129 -6.54 -4.38 3.36
N ARG A 130 -7.25 -5.12 4.21
CA ARG A 130 -7.48 -6.56 4.04
C ARG A 130 -8.03 -6.98 2.66
N PRO A 131 -9.19 -6.47 2.17
CA PRO A 131 -9.70 -6.83 0.85
C PRO A 131 -8.78 -6.35 -0.29
N LEU A 132 -8.00 -5.29 -0.06
CA LEU A 132 -7.03 -4.77 -1.01
C LEU A 132 -5.83 -5.73 -1.12
N LEU A 133 -5.29 -6.22 -0.01
CA LEU A 133 -4.20 -7.20 0.00
C LEU A 133 -4.58 -8.50 -0.71
N LEU A 134 -5.81 -8.99 -0.54
CA LEU A 134 -6.30 -10.16 -1.27
C LEU A 134 -6.26 -9.97 -2.79
N ARG A 135 -6.67 -8.79 -3.26
CA ARG A 135 -6.62 -8.44 -4.68
C ARG A 135 -5.19 -8.30 -5.19
N ILE A 136 -4.29 -7.72 -4.38
CA ILE A 136 -2.86 -7.65 -4.70
C ILE A 136 -2.27 -9.05 -4.81
N ALA A 137 -2.53 -9.93 -3.84
CA ALA A 137 -2.07 -11.32 -3.86
C ALA A 137 -2.53 -12.04 -5.13
N THR A 138 -3.79 -11.85 -5.52
CA THR A 138 -4.37 -12.39 -6.77
C THR A 138 -3.62 -11.89 -8.00
N VAL A 139 -3.34 -10.58 -8.10
CA VAL A 139 -2.60 -9.97 -9.21
C VAL A 139 -1.16 -10.50 -9.28
N LEU A 140 -0.54 -10.74 -8.12
CA LEU A 140 0.79 -11.31 -8.02
C LEU A 140 0.80 -12.85 -8.22
N GLY A 141 -0.35 -13.47 -8.48
CA GLY A 141 -0.46 -14.94 -8.61
C GLY A 141 -0.12 -15.71 -7.34
N ARG A 142 -0.20 -15.05 -6.18
CA ARG A 142 0.08 -15.64 -4.87
C ARG A 142 -1.14 -16.44 -4.43
N ALA A 143 -0.90 -17.64 -3.91
CA ALA A 143 -1.95 -18.42 -3.27
C ALA A 143 -2.51 -17.61 -2.09
N VAL A 144 -3.76 -17.15 -2.23
CA VAL A 144 -4.52 -16.67 -1.08
C VAL A 144 -4.63 -17.86 -0.13
N PRO A 145 -4.22 -17.75 1.15
CA PRO A 145 -4.41 -18.84 2.07
C PRO A 145 -5.92 -19.13 2.14
N ASP A 146 -6.28 -20.36 1.81
CA ASP A 146 -7.65 -20.92 1.85
C ASP A 146 -8.13 -21.09 3.31
N HIS A 147 -7.82 -20.11 4.16
CA HIS A 147 -8.24 -20.11 5.54
C HIS A 147 -9.54 -19.30 5.62
N PRO A 148 -10.66 -19.92 6.04
CA PRO A 148 -11.91 -19.21 6.20
C PRO A 148 -11.71 -18.02 7.14
N LEU A 149 -12.12 -16.84 6.67
CA LEU A 149 -12.04 -15.61 7.44
C LEU A 149 -12.87 -15.80 8.73
N PRO A 150 -12.34 -15.53 9.93
CA PRO A 150 -13.16 -15.51 11.13
C PRO A 150 -14.14 -14.34 11.00
N GLY A 151 -15.38 -14.64 10.62
CA GLY A 151 -16.42 -13.65 10.30
C GLY A 151 -17.36 -14.07 9.16
N ASP A 152 -16.97 -15.03 8.33
CA ASP A 152 -17.86 -15.64 7.33
C ASP A 152 -18.66 -16.79 7.97
N VAL A 153 -19.45 -16.45 8.98
CA VAL A 153 -20.50 -17.36 9.46
C VAL A 153 -21.73 -17.04 8.62
N PRO A 154 -22.15 -17.91 7.68
CA PRO A 154 -23.42 -17.73 7.02
C PRO A 154 -24.50 -17.73 8.11
N LEU A 155 -25.25 -16.62 8.20
CA LEU A 155 -26.47 -16.56 8.98
C LEU A 155 -27.33 -17.78 8.59
N PRO A 156 -27.82 -18.58 9.54
CA PRO A 156 -28.62 -19.74 9.21
C PRO A 156 -29.84 -19.28 8.42
N ALA A 157 -30.02 -19.84 7.23
CA ALA A 157 -31.18 -19.60 6.40
C ALA A 157 -32.43 -19.91 7.23
N VAL A 158 -33.20 -18.87 7.52
CA VAL A 158 -34.51 -19.03 8.15
C VAL A 158 -35.37 -19.83 7.16
N THR A 159 -35.64 -21.08 7.51
CA THR A 159 -36.60 -21.89 6.75
C THR A 159 -37.95 -21.65 7.42
N ALA A 160 -38.87 -21.08 6.64
CA ALA A 160 -40.25 -20.82 7.03
C ALA A 160 -41.06 -22.11 7.17
#